data_AF-A0A2T0MSN7-F1
#
_entry.id   AF-A0A2T0MSN7-F1
#
_cell.length_a   1.000
_cell.length_b   1.000
_cell.length_c   1.000
_cell.angle_alpha   90.00
_cell.angle_beta   90.00
_cell.angle_gamma   90.00
#
_symmetry.space_group_name_H-M   'P 1'
#
loop_
_entity.id
_entity.type
_entity.pdbx_description
1 polymer ?
#
loop_
_entity_poly.entity_id
_entity_poly.type
_entity_poly.pdbx_seq_one_letter_code
_entity_poly.pdbx_strand_id
1 'polypeptide(L)'
;MTGVRKPISSGDFNLAFDDGVGMGGCAVYQPTGEKKKLLEIDLNPRGGERWVRYQIEAGNTPLPEIVPGGIGFYTQGGTTEKTQAGAVLVRGKSQLFVGLSKGVEGRDNAADVIALMKLIAPKLITDVTAPRKKKD
;
A
#
# COMPACT_ATOMS: atom_id res chain seq x y z
N MET A 1 -15.79 -3.61 -1.48
CA MET A 1 -14.48 -3.76 -0.81
C MET A 1 -14.64 -4.36 0.57
N THR A 2 -15.45 -3.83 1.48
CA THR A 2 -15.58 -4.40 2.84
C THR A 2 -17.02 -4.71 3.27
N GLY A 3 -18.04 -4.19 2.56
CA GLY A 3 -19.46 -4.33 2.94
C GLY A 3 -19.86 -3.49 4.16
N VAL A 4 -18.92 -2.76 4.76
CA VAL A 4 -19.13 -1.98 5.99
C VAL A 4 -19.80 -0.64 5.68
N ARG A 5 -20.84 -0.32 6.45
CA ARG A 5 -21.54 0.98 6.39
C ARG A 5 -21.00 1.92 7.44
N LYS A 6 -20.82 3.20 7.07
CA LYS A 6 -20.28 4.27 7.93
C LYS A 6 -18.96 3.87 8.62
N PRO A 7 -17.92 3.51 7.86
CA PRO A 7 -16.65 3.12 8.47
C PRO A 7 -15.99 4.31 9.17
N ILE A 8 -15.15 4.00 10.16
CA ILE A 8 -14.27 5.01 10.77
C ILE A 8 -13.03 5.11 9.90
N SER A 9 -12.65 6.31 9.50
CA SER A 9 -11.42 6.54 8.74
C SER A 9 -10.52 7.50 9.49
N SER A 10 -9.22 7.24 9.43
CA SER A 10 -8.18 8.09 10.02
C SER A 10 -6.94 8.01 9.15
N GLY A 11 -6.26 9.13 8.97
CA GLY A 11 -5.02 9.16 8.23
C GLY A 11 -4.38 10.52 8.19
N ASP A 12 -3.10 10.53 7.89
CA ASP A 12 -2.31 11.72 7.63
C ASP A 12 -1.21 11.39 6.62
N PHE A 13 -0.92 12.33 5.72
CA PHE A 13 0.14 12.19 4.72
C PHE A 13 0.97 13.47 4.65
N ASN A 14 2.26 13.34 4.93
CA ASN A 14 3.27 14.34 4.66
C ASN A 14 4.05 13.96 3.40
N LEU A 15 3.60 14.46 2.25
CA LEU A 15 4.27 14.22 0.96
C LEU A 15 5.62 14.96 0.81
N ALA A 16 5.95 15.85 1.75
CA ALA A 16 7.18 16.65 1.71
C ALA A 16 8.22 16.23 2.76
N PHE A 17 8.03 15.08 3.40
CA PHE A 17 8.97 14.52 4.38
C PHE A 17 10.36 14.29 3.73
N ASP A 18 11.42 14.46 4.53
CA ASP A 18 12.86 14.27 4.21
C ASP A 18 13.27 14.25 2.72
N ASP A 19 13.79 15.37 2.21
CA ASP A 19 14.21 15.54 0.81
C ASP A 19 13.15 15.20 -0.26
N GLY A 20 11.87 15.17 0.11
CA GLY A 20 10.76 14.89 -0.81
C GLY A 20 10.26 13.46 -0.79
N VAL A 21 10.83 12.60 0.06
CA VAL A 21 10.34 11.26 0.28
C VAL A 21 9.18 11.28 1.27
N GLY A 22 7.96 11.35 0.75
CA GLY A 22 6.75 11.42 1.55
C GLY A 22 6.56 10.24 2.51
N MET A 23 5.87 10.53 3.61
CA MET A 23 5.51 9.57 4.65
C MET A 23 4.06 9.79 5.06
N GLY A 24 3.34 8.72 5.35
CA GLY A 24 2.00 8.83 5.91
C GLY A 24 1.26 7.52 5.85
N GLY A 25 0.03 7.54 6.35
CA GLY A 25 -0.84 6.39 6.27
C GLY A 25 -2.29 6.78 6.39
N CYS A 26 -3.15 5.91 5.87
CA CYS A 26 -4.59 5.99 6.05
C CYS A 26 -5.12 4.59 6.33
N ALA A 27 -6.00 4.51 7.31
CA ALA A 27 -6.65 3.29 7.70
C ALA A 27 -8.17 3.48 7.80
N VAL A 28 -8.89 2.45 7.37
CA VAL A 28 -10.34 2.33 7.51
C VAL A 28 -10.64 1.22 8.49
N TYR A 29 -11.54 1.45 9.42
CA TYR A 29 -11.86 0.53 10.52
C TYR A 29 -13.35 0.20 10.55
N GLN A 30 -13.67 -0.96 11.14
CA GLN A 30 -15.04 -1.29 11.50
C GLN A 30 -15.59 -0.29 12.53
N PRO A 31 -16.85 0.15 12.40
CA PRO A 31 -17.46 1.12 13.31
C PRO A 31 -17.84 0.52 14.67
N THR A 32 -17.88 -0.80 14.79
CA THR A 32 -18.39 -1.53 15.96
C THR A 32 -17.34 -2.47 16.55
N GLY A 33 -17.46 -2.77 17.84
CA GLY A 33 -16.62 -3.76 18.53
C GLY A 33 -15.14 -3.36 18.59
N GLU A 34 -14.25 -4.31 18.32
CA GLU A 34 -12.79 -4.20 18.38
C GLU A 34 -12.17 -3.21 17.37
N LYS A 35 -12.98 -2.52 16.56
CA LYS A 35 -12.54 -1.57 15.52
C LYS A 35 -11.46 -2.18 14.64
N LYS A 36 -11.69 -3.39 14.13
CA LYS A 36 -10.72 -4.08 13.26
C LYS A 36 -10.39 -3.23 12.05
N LYS A 37 -9.10 -3.18 11.69
CA LYS A 37 -8.62 -2.50 10.49
C LYS A 37 -9.10 -3.27 9.27
N LEU A 38 -9.72 -2.57 8.33
CA LEU A 38 -10.33 -3.11 7.12
C LEU A 38 -9.50 -2.83 5.88
N LEU A 39 -8.95 -1.62 5.80
CA LEU A 39 -8.05 -1.16 4.75
C LEU A 39 -6.91 -0.41 5.43
N GLU A 40 -5.71 -0.63 4.93
CA GLU A 40 -4.48 0.07 5.32
C GLU A 40 -3.77 0.54 4.06
N ILE A 41 -3.34 1.79 4.07
CA ILE A 41 -2.49 2.36 3.03
C ILE A 41 -1.36 3.05 3.77
N ASP A 42 -0.12 2.61 3.55
CA ASP A 42 1.05 3.22 4.19
C ASP A 42 2.08 3.61 3.14
N LEU A 43 2.53 4.86 3.19
CA LEU A 43 3.64 5.39 2.42
C LEU A 43 4.81 5.65 3.37
N ASN A 44 5.98 5.08 3.09
CA ASN A 44 7.15 5.30 3.94
C ASN A 44 8.45 5.43 3.12
N PRO A 45 9.47 6.13 3.68
CA PRO A 45 10.77 6.32 3.04
C PRO A 45 11.74 5.15 3.27
N ARG A 46 11.24 3.98 3.70
CA ARG A 46 12.07 2.81 4.08
C ARG A 46 12.01 1.70 3.03
N GLY A 47 11.57 2.01 1.81
CA GLY A 47 11.49 1.06 0.72
C GLY A 47 12.85 0.63 0.22
N GLY A 48 13.05 -0.68 0.11
CA GLY A 48 14.25 -1.27 -0.46
C GLY A 48 13.90 -2.23 -1.59
N GLU A 49 14.31 -1.91 -2.82
CA GLU A 49 14.16 -2.82 -3.97
C GLU A 49 14.73 -4.21 -3.69
N ARG A 50 15.86 -4.29 -2.98
CA ARG A 50 16.48 -5.55 -2.59
C ARG A 50 15.54 -6.42 -1.75
N TRP A 51 14.80 -5.82 -0.82
CA TRP A 51 13.85 -6.54 0.01
C TRP A 51 12.64 -7.01 -0.80
N VAL A 52 12.12 -6.18 -1.70
CA VAL A 52 11.04 -6.57 -2.62
C VAL A 52 11.44 -7.74 -3.51
N ARG A 53 12.65 -7.71 -4.08
CA ARG A 53 13.18 -8.82 -4.90
C ARG A 53 13.32 -10.10 -4.09
N TYR A 54 13.85 -10.02 -2.86
CA TYR A 54 13.93 -11.15 -1.95
C TYR A 54 12.55 -11.78 -1.66
N GLN A 55 11.52 -10.95 -1.45
CA GLN A 55 10.16 -11.45 -1.21
C GLN A 55 9.56 -12.16 -2.44
N ILE A 56 9.87 -11.69 -3.65
CA ILE A 56 9.46 -12.35 -4.90
C ILE A 56 10.21 -13.68 -5.06
N GLU A 57 11.52 -13.70 -4.81
CA GLU A 57 12.34 -14.92 -4.83
C GLU A 57 11.86 -15.95 -3.80
N ALA A 58 11.35 -15.49 -2.65
CA ALA A 58 10.74 -16.32 -1.62
C ALA A 58 9.33 -16.86 -1.98
N GLY A 59 8.81 -16.56 -3.17
CA GLY A 59 7.58 -17.12 -3.71
C GLY A 59 6.36 -16.19 -3.71
N ASN A 60 6.49 -14.93 -3.28
CA ASN A 60 5.40 -13.97 -3.43
C ASN A 60 5.15 -13.64 -4.91
N THR A 61 3.89 -13.42 -5.26
CA THR A 61 3.51 -13.13 -6.65
C THR A 61 3.98 -11.73 -7.04
N PRO A 62 4.76 -11.55 -8.11
CA PRO A 62 5.18 -10.21 -8.55
C PRO A 62 3.96 -9.40 -9.02
N LEU A 63 3.96 -8.10 -8.72
CA LEU A 63 2.98 -7.18 -9.29
C LEU A 63 3.29 -6.91 -10.77
N PRO A 64 2.28 -6.61 -11.60
CA PRO A 64 2.53 -5.98 -12.88
C PRO A 64 3.25 -4.63 -12.67
N GLU A 65 3.91 -4.11 -13.70
CA GLU A 65 4.42 -2.74 -13.64
C GLU A 65 3.25 -1.76 -13.48
N ILE A 66 3.17 -1.09 -12.32
CA ILE A 66 2.11 -0.12 -11.99
C ILE A 66 2.57 1.32 -12.27
N VAL A 67 3.85 1.59 -12.02
CA VAL A 67 4.51 2.86 -12.33
C VAL A 67 5.88 2.57 -12.96
N PRO A 68 6.38 3.42 -13.88
CA PRO A 68 7.68 3.22 -14.49
C PRO A 68 8.81 3.10 -13.45
N GLY A 69 9.56 1.99 -13.54
CA GLY A 69 10.66 1.67 -12.63
C GLY A 69 10.21 1.28 -11.21
N GLY A 70 8.92 1.03 -11.01
CA GLY A 70 8.39 0.47 -9.77
C GLY A 70 8.45 -1.05 -9.79
N ILE A 71 8.85 -1.66 -8.67
CA ILE A 71 8.79 -3.11 -8.47
C ILE A 71 7.96 -3.43 -7.24
N GLY A 72 7.24 -4.55 -7.25
CA GLY A 72 6.37 -4.89 -6.16
C GLY A 72 5.92 -6.34 -6.17
N PHE A 73 5.30 -6.76 -5.07
CA PHE A 73 4.70 -8.07 -4.95
C PHE A 73 3.35 -8.01 -4.25
N TYR A 74 2.54 -9.00 -4.56
CA TYR A 74 1.33 -9.37 -3.84
C TYR A 74 1.65 -10.48 -2.84
N THR A 75 1.08 -10.36 -1.64
CA THR A 75 1.15 -11.38 -0.59
C THR A 75 -0.25 -11.67 -0.07
N GLN A 76 -0.50 -12.95 0.22
CA GLN A 76 -1.73 -13.42 0.85
C GLN A 76 -1.35 -14.22 2.10
N GLY A 77 -1.75 -13.72 3.27
CA GLY A 77 -1.42 -14.37 4.55
C GLY A 77 -1.32 -13.39 5.71
N GLY A 78 -1.61 -13.88 6.92
CA GLY A 78 -1.56 -13.11 8.17
C GLY A 78 -2.14 -13.89 9.35
N THR A 79 -1.79 -13.51 10.58
CA THR A 79 -2.56 -13.88 11.78
C THR A 79 -3.88 -13.11 11.79
N THR A 80 -4.85 -13.53 12.61
CA THR A 80 -6.19 -12.94 12.73
C THR A 80 -6.24 -11.42 12.94
N GLU A 81 -5.10 -10.78 13.24
CA GLU A 81 -4.95 -9.34 13.50
C GLU A 81 -4.35 -8.51 12.37
N LYS A 82 -3.68 -9.11 11.38
CA LYS A 82 -2.98 -8.36 10.32
C LYS A 82 -3.38 -8.92 8.95
N THR A 83 -4.20 -8.14 8.25
CA THR A 83 -4.39 -8.08 6.79
C THR A 83 -4.28 -9.40 6.01
N GLN A 84 -5.37 -9.85 5.38
CA GLN A 84 -5.39 -11.15 4.67
C GLN A 84 -4.93 -11.06 3.21
N ALA A 85 -4.90 -9.87 2.62
CA ALA A 85 -4.34 -9.61 1.30
C ALA A 85 -3.56 -8.30 1.30
N GLY A 86 -2.33 -8.29 0.78
CA GLY A 86 -1.48 -7.11 0.74
C GLY A 86 -0.72 -6.98 -0.58
N ALA A 87 -0.45 -5.75 -0.97
CA ALA A 87 0.47 -5.44 -2.06
C ALA A 87 1.49 -4.42 -1.58
N VAL A 88 2.74 -4.65 -1.94
CA VAL A 88 3.84 -3.72 -1.70
C VAL A 88 4.40 -3.28 -3.05
N LEU A 89 4.61 -1.98 -3.21
CA LEU A 89 5.26 -1.38 -4.37
C LEU A 89 6.37 -0.45 -3.88
N VAL A 90 7.56 -0.56 -4.46
CA VAL A 90 8.66 0.37 -4.22
C VAL A 90 9.08 1.05 -5.51
N ARG A 91 9.51 2.30 -5.38
CA ARG A 91 10.17 3.09 -6.44
C ARG A 91 11.22 3.97 -5.78
N GLY A 92 12.49 3.76 -6.12
CA GLY A 92 13.59 4.42 -5.41
C GLY A 92 13.55 4.14 -3.91
N LYS A 93 13.51 5.19 -3.07
CA LYS A 93 13.44 5.08 -1.60
C LYS A 93 12.02 4.94 -1.04
N SER A 94 11.00 5.12 -1.89
CA SER A 94 9.60 5.13 -1.45
C SER A 94 9.02 3.73 -1.48
N GLN A 95 8.28 3.37 -0.44
CA GLN A 95 7.46 2.17 -0.37
C GLN A 95 6.02 2.53 -0.10
N LEU A 96 5.13 1.99 -0.92
CA LEU A 96 3.70 2.03 -0.73
C LEU A 96 3.21 0.62 -0.41
N PHE A 97 2.47 0.49 0.68
CA PHE A 97 1.75 -0.71 1.07
C PHE A 97 0.26 -0.45 0.97
N VAL A 98 -0.47 -1.42 0.42
CA VAL A 98 -1.94 -1.48 0.48
C VAL A 98 -2.33 -2.82 1.08
N GLY A 99 -3.10 -2.80 2.15
CA GLY A 99 -3.57 -3.97 2.86
C GLY A 99 -5.08 -4.00 3.00
N LEU A 100 -5.70 -5.15 2.77
CA LEU A 100 -7.12 -5.39 3.00
C LEU A 100 -7.34 -6.55 3.98
N SER A 101 -8.18 -6.35 5.00
CA SER A 101 -8.74 -7.48 5.78
C SER A 101 -9.67 -8.29 4.88
N LYS A 102 -9.79 -9.62 5.08
CA LYS A 102 -10.63 -10.50 4.23
C LYS A 102 -11.92 -9.81 3.83
N GLY A 103 -12.10 -9.60 2.54
CA GLY A 103 -13.35 -9.10 2.00
C GLY A 103 -14.49 -10.11 2.18
N VAL A 104 -15.66 -9.72 1.71
CA VAL A 104 -16.85 -10.57 1.63
C VAL A 104 -16.50 -11.89 0.92
N GLU A 105 -17.07 -13.00 1.40
CA GLU A 105 -16.92 -14.32 0.78
C GLU A 105 -17.18 -14.27 -0.74
N GLY A 106 -16.35 -14.98 -1.52
CA GLY A 106 -16.42 -14.99 -2.99
C GLY A 106 -15.73 -13.82 -3.70
N ARG A 107 -15.15 -12.84 -3.00
CA ARG A 107 -14.30 -11.80 -3.62
C ARG A 107 -12.84 -12.21 -3.75
N ASP A 108 -12.26 -11.83 -4.89
CA ASP A 108 -10.83 -11.85 -5.12
C ASP A 108 -10.15 -10.64 -4.45
N ASN A 109 -9.62 -10.87 -3.25
CA ASN A 109 -8.92 -9.84 -2.49
C ASN A 109 -7.58 -9.44 -3.13
N ALA A 110 -6.97 -10.31 -3.95
CA ALA A 110 -5.75 -9.97 -4.69
C ALA A 110 -6.07 -8.93 -5.76
N ALA A 111 -7.14 -9.18 -6.55
CA ALA A 111 -7.60 -8.24 -7.56
C ALA A 111 -7.98 -6.88 -6.95
N ASP A 112 -8.68 -6.86 -5.81
CA ASP A 112 -9.06 -5.62 -5.13
C ASP A 112 -7.82 -4.80 -4.69
N VAL A 113 -6.84 -5.44 -4.05
CA VAL A 113 -5.63 -4.74 -3.57
C VAL A 113 -4.75 -4.27 -4.73
N ILE A 114 -4.63 -5.07 -5.80
CA ILE A 114 -3.89 -4.67 -7.01
C ILE A 114 -4.59 -3.50 -7.71
N ALA A 115 -5.94 -3.52 -7.78
CA ALA A 115 -6.71 -2.43 -8.36
C ALA A 115 -6.55 -1.13 -7.56
N LEU A 116 -6.60 -1.21 -6.23
CA LEU A 116 -6.33 -0.07 -5.35
C LEU A 116 -4.91 0.46 -5.55
N MET A 117 -3.90 -0.43 -5.58
CA MET A 117 -2.52 -0.03 -5.84
C MET A 117 -2.39 0.71 -7.17
N LYS A 118 -3.00 0.20 -8.25
CA LYS A 118 -3.02 0.87 -9.57
C LYS A 118 -3.68 2.25 -9.53
N LEU A 119 -4.69 2.43 -8.69
CA LEU A 119 -5.40 3.70 -8.57
C LEU A 119 -4.59 4.77 -7.82
N ILE A 120 -3.93 4.40 -6.72
CA ILE A 120 -3.32 5.37 -5.81
C ILE A 120 -1.81 5.54 -6.01
N ALA A 121 -1.10 4.49 -6.41
CA ALA A 121 0.35 4.51 -6.53
C ALA A 121 0.87 5.57 -7.53
N PRO A 122 0.26 5.75 -8.72
CA PRO A 122 0.74 6.75 -9.66
C PRO A 122 0.74 8.18 -9.12
N LYS A 123 -0.07 8.48 -8.10
CA LYS A 123 -0.03 9.76 -7.39
C LYS A 123 0.94 9.71 -6.22
N LEU A 124 0.73 8.77 -5.30
CA LEU A 124 1.44 8.75 -4.02
C LEU A 124 2.93 8.46 -4.15
N ILE A 125 3.34 7.54 -5.03
CA ILE A 125 4.74 7.15 -5.15
C ILE A 125 5.47 7.99 -6.21
N THR A 126 4.77 8.49 -7.23
CA THR A 126 5.38 9.33 -8.27
C THR A 126 5.66 10.74 -7.77
N ASP A 127 4.71 11.34 -7.04
CA ASP A 127 4.84 12.73 -6.57
C ASP A 127 5.99 12.89 -5.58
N VAL A 128 6.27 11.85 -4.79
CA VAL A 128 7.36 11.83 -3.79
C VAL A 128 8.71 11.34 -4.34
N THR A 129 8.74 10.79 -5.56
CA THR A 129 9.98 10.38 -6.22
C THR A 129 10.31 11.24 -7.43
N ALA A 130 9.51 12.27 -7.71
CA ALA A 130 9.79 13.25 -8.74
C ALA A 130 11.04 14.07 -8.34
N PRO A 131 12.01 14.27 -9.26
CA PRO A 131 13.10 15.20 -9.02
C PRO A 131 12.51 16.57 -8.72
N ARG A 132 12.81 17.15 -7.56
CA ARG A 132 12.40 18.52 -7.24
C ARG A 132 13.04 19.46 -8.25
N LYS A 133 12.23 20.25 -8.97
CA LYS A 133 12.76 21.40 -9.72
C LYS A 133 13.52 22.25 -8.70
N LYS A 134 14.81 22.49 -8.94
CA LYS A 134 15.56 23.51 -8.19
C LYS A 134 14.75 24.81 -8.30
N LYS A 135 14.42 25.40 -7.15
CA LYS A 135 14.01 26.81 -7.15
C LYS A 135 15.28 27.59 -7.46
N ASP A 136 15.30 28.22 -8.63
CA ASP A 136 16.26 29.27 -8.96
C ASP A 136 16.06 30.49 -8.05
#